data_AF-W7JEM9-F1
#
_entry.id   AF-W7JEM9-F1
#
_cell.length_a   1.000
_cell.length_b   1.000
_cell.length_c   1.000
_cell.angle_alpha   90.00
_cell.angle_beta   90.00
_cell.angle_gamma   90.00
#
_symmetry.space_group_name_H-M   'P 1'
#
loop_
_entity.id
_entity.type
_entity.pdbx_description
1 polymer ?
#
loop_
_entity_poly.entity_id
_entity_poly.type
_entity_poly.pdbx_seq_one_letter_code
_entity_poly.pdbx_strand_id
1 'polypeptide(L)'
;MDVLSKDVSSDDNLKRIEFFNKESNNILEDIKKDKILKNENSVLKSLALNDKNNINKINYTHNNTNTYKTSSNNNNNNNNSIYHFDSNELNNCDFYKNISIPDELHHYNKDVDNICNINKEKINENNNEVDIVYSYVINDSQKNIDSNNELISMNISIDEGENYVLKKRIKKLPFFRYGHFLCLTKNGCILAIGGTDGKKKYGLVEKYCMENKKWKQINIMHFSRSNFCGICTDNNDLFILGGEGDERILKSVEYFDSKINSWRSLPPLNCVRHSASAIFFQNMIFIIGGKDGIGEYGKVHKSVEMLNLKEKNMRWVMCKSLKQARLGLATIVFKGKIYAIGGSTGVKNLSSVEIYDFQINNWVDGPNMNLPRSNMVAFIWENHLVVYGGINKHKGDLINSAEIFNEKKNCWELLNNNV
;
A
#
# COMPACT_ATOMS: atom_id res chain seq x y z
N MET A 1 -3.12 16.71 2.82
CA MET A 1 -3.97 16.16 1.74
C MET A 1 -3.10 15.17 0.99
N ASP A 2 -3.25 13.89 1.28
CA ASP A 2 -2.37 12.85 0.73
C ASP A 2 -3.07 12.12 -0.40
N VAL A 3 -2.44 12.15 -1.55
CA VAL A 3 -3.02 11.77 -2.83
C VAL A 3 -2.35 10.46 -3.26
N LEU A 4 -3.06 9.35 -3.02
CA LEU A 4 -2.52 7.98 -3.04
C LEU A 4 -2.72 7.32 -4.41
N SER A 5 -1.63 7.12 -5.15
CA SER A 5 -1.61 6.27 -6.36
C SER A 5 -1.11 4.88 -6.02
N LYS A 6 -1.84 3.86 -6.47
CA LYS A 6 -1.56 2.46 -6.12
C LYS A 6 -1.60 1.59 -7.35
N ASP A 7 -0.52 0.87 -7.59
CA ASP A 7 -0.45 -0.17 -8.60
C ASP A 7 -1.07 -1.49 -8.09
N VAL A 8 -1.67 -2.22 -9.03
CA VAL A 8 -1.78 -3.68 -8.97
C VAL A 8 -0.84 -4.16 -10.05
N SER A 9 0.21 -4.88 -9.67
CA SER A 9 0.99 -5.67 -10.62
C SER A 9 0.05 -6.64 -11.34
N SER A 10 0.07 -6.59 -12.67
CA SER A 10 -0.55 -7.59 -13.53
C SER A 10 0.17 -8.92 -13.38
N ASP A 11 -0.21 -9.73 -12.40
CA ASP A 11 0.04 -11.17 -12.47
C ASP A 11 -1.11 -11.81 -13.26
N ASP A 12 -1.03 -11.66 -14.58
CA ASP A 12 -1.65 -12.58 -15.52
C ASP A 12 -0.50 -13.23 -16.33
N ASN A 13 -0.07 -14.40 -15.87
CA ASN A 13 0.91 -15.33 -16.44
C ASN A 13 2.40 -15.13 -16.11
N LEU A 14 2.80 -15.55 -14.92
CA LEU A 14 4.04 -16.32 -14.75
C LEU A 14 3.66 -17.74 -14.32
N LYS A 15 3.46 -18.63 -15.31
CA LYS A 15 3.41 -20.08 -15.08
C LYS A 15 4.73 -20.51 -14.45
N ARG A 16 4.69 -20.90 -13.18
CA ARG A 16 5.80 -21.56 -12.49
C ARG A 16 5.48 -23.04 -12.32
N ILE A 17 5.50 -23.79 -13.41
CA ILE A 17 5.58 -25.26 -13.42
C ILE A 17 6.44 -25.63 -14.64
N GLU A 18 7.43 -26.50 -14.42
CA GLU A 18 8.44 -27.05 -15.35
C GLU A 18 9.75 -26.25 -15.57
N PHE A 19 10.57 -26.17 -14.52
CA PHE A 19 12.04 -26.11 -14.66
C PHE A 19 12.72 -26.99 -13.59
N PHE A 20 12.24 -28.23 -13.46
CA PHE A 20 13.01 -29.35 -12.94
C PHE A 20 12.51 -30.59 -13.67
N ASN A 21 13.44 -31.34 -14.27
CA ASN A 21 13.28 -32.53 -15.12
C ASN A 21 13.16 -32.30 -16.64
N LYS A 22 14.31 -31.97 -17.27
CA LYS A 22 14.79 -32.65 -18.48
C LYS A 22 16.22 -32.22 -18.82
N GLU A 23 17.19 -32.65 -18.00
CA GLU A 23 18.43 -33.17 -18.60
C GLU A 23 18.16 -34.64 -18.91
N SER A 24 17.92 -34.96 -20.18
CA SER A 24 18.40 -36.16 -20.86
C SER A 24 17.67 -36.31 -22.20
N ASN A 25 18.48 -36.44 -23.23
CA ASN A 25 18.18 -36.94 -24.58
C ASN A 25 17.86 -35.89 -25.65
N ASN A 26 18.85 -35.83 -26.56
CA ASN A 26 18.77 -35.49 -27.98
C ASN A 26 18.89 -34.00 -28.32
N ILE A 27 20.08 -33.57 -28.72
CA ILE A 27 20.47 -33.52 -30.14
C ILE A 27 22.00 -33.31 -30.20
N LEU A 28 22.70 -34.35 -30.68
CA LEU A 28 23.92 -34.18 -31.45
C LEU A 28 23.49 -33.68 -32.83
N GLU A 29 24.06 -32.57 -33.31
CA GLU A 29 24.77 -32.52 -34.59
C GLU A 29 25.36 -31.12 -34.82
N ASP A 30 26.62 -31.15 -35.27
CA ASP A 30 27.31 -30.14 -36.08
C ASP A 30 27.57 -28.74 -35.50
N ILE A 31 28.81 -28.54 -35.05
CA ILE A 31 29.83 -27.81 -35.82
C ILE A 31 31.23 -28.14 -35.23
N LYS A 32 32.08 -28.72 -36.08
CA LYS A 32 33.54 -28.86 -35.86
C LYS A 32 34.28 -27.73 -36.57
N LYS A 33 35.49 -27.44 -36.04
CA LYS A 33 36.63 -26.66 -36.57
C LYS A 33 36.62 -25.16 -36.19
N ASP A 34 37.68 -24.54 -35.66
CA ASP A 34 39.10 -24.90 -35.64
C ASP A 34 39.91 -24.08 -34.60
N LYS A 35 41.07 -24.64 -34.21
CA LYS A 35 42.35 -24.03 -33.77
C LYS A 35 42.58 -23.52 -32.32
N ILE A 36 43.19 -24.41 -31.52
CA ILE A 36 44.58 -24.39 -30.97
C ILE A 36 45.18 -23.01 -30.59
N LEU A 37 45.49 -22.79 -29.30
CA LEU A 37 46.87 -22.65 -28.79
C LEU A 37 46.98 -22.67 -27.24
N LYS A 38 48.10 -23.24 -26.80
CA LYS A 38 48.55 -23.58 -25.43
C LYS A 38 48.81 -22.35 -24.54
N ASN A 39 48.69 -22.49 -23.22
CA ASN A 39 49.86 -22.44 -22.32
C ASN A 39 49.55 -22.85 -20.87
N GLU A 40 50.51 -23.56 -20.29
CA GLU A 40 50.57 -24.14 -18.95
C GLU A 40 51.10 -23.16 -17.89
N ASN A 41 51.10 -23.66 -16.64
CA ASN A 41 51.83 -23.23 -15.43
C ASN A 41 51.12 -22.15 -14.59
N SER A 42 50.92 -22.28 -13.28
CA SER A 42 51.74 -22.93 -12.23
C SER A 42 50.94 -23.02 -10.90
N VAL A 43 50.94 -24.17 -10.21
CA VAL A 43 51.71 -24.51 -8.97
C VAL A 43 50.95 -24.27 -7.65
N LEU A 44 50.80 -25.40 -6.95
CA LEU A 44 50.32 -25.66 -5.58
C LEU A 44 51.18 -25.02 -4.47
N LYS A 45 50.55 -24.78 -3.30
CA LYS A 45 50.99 -25.18 -1.93
C LYS A 45 49.88 -24.80 -0.93
N SER A 46 49.06 -25.75 -0.44
CA SER A 46 49.26 -26.64 0.74
C SER A 46 49.32 -25.85 2.07
N LEU A 47 48.27 -25.85 2.90
CA LEU A 47 47.88 -26.85 3.93
C LEU A 47 48.60 -26.66 5.29
N ALA A 48 47.84 -27.03 6.34
CA ALA A 48 48.17 -27.18 7.78
C ALA A 48 47.73 -26.01 8.68
N LEU A 49 47.08 -26.19 9.84
CA LEU A 49 46.74 -27.39 10.60
C LEU A 49 45.60 -27.07 11.59
N ASN A 50 44.82 -28.10 11.95
CA ASN A 50 43.92 -28.14 13.10
C ASN A 50 44.68 -28.03 14.42
N ASP A 51 44.06 -27.46 15.45
CA ASP A 51 44.15 -27.99 16.82
C ASP A 51 42.90 -27.69 17.65
N LYS A 52 42.44 -28.72 18.35
CA LYS A 52 41.36 -28.72 19.36
C LYS A 52 41.94 -28.38 20.73
N ASN A 53 41.21 -27.62 21.56
CA ASN A 53 40.71 -28.03 22.90
C ASN A 53 40.47 -26.86 23.88
N ASN A 54 39.53 -27.14 24.80
CA ASN A 54 39.27 -26.56 26.13
C ASN A 54 38.31 -25.35 26.21
N ILE A 55 37.04 -25.61 26.58
CA ILE A 55 36.48 -25.72 27.95
C ILE A 55 36.29 -24.33 28.59
N ASN A 56 35.04 -23.91 28.76
CA ASN A 56 34.54 -23.48 30.07
C ASN A 56 33.01 -23.60 30.16
N LYS A 57 32.59 -24.36 31.17
CA LYS A 57 31.23 -24.49 31.71
C LYS A 57 30.88 -23.23 32.49
N ILE A 58 29.62 -22.77 32.40
CA ILE A 58 28.90 -22.23 33.55
C ILE A 58 27.48 -22.83 33.54
N ASN A 59 27.19 -23.59 34.59
CA ASN A 59 25.86 -24.07 34.96
C ASN A 59 25.13 -22.98 35.74
N TYR A 60 23.81 -22.85 35.56
CA TYR A 60 22.88 -22.75 36.68
C TYR A 60 21.59 -23.52 36.37
N THR A 61 21.29 -24.44 37.28
CA THR A 61 20.16 -25.37 37.37
C THR A 61 19.02 -24.80 38.21
N HIS A 62 17.77 -25.04 37.82
CA HIS A 62 16.68 -25.63 38.65
C HIS A 62 15.41 -25.75 37.77
N ASN A 63 15.04 -26.96 37.34
CA ASN A 63 14.13 -27.90 38.02
C ASN A 63 12.71 -27.37 38.26
N ASN A 64 11.74 -27.86 37.49
CA ASN A 64 10.82 -28.87 38.02
C ASN A 64 10.08 -29.63 36.92
N THR A 65 10.14 -30.94 37.07
CA THR A 65 9.44 -31.99 36.34
C THR A 65 8.04 -32.19 36.90
N ASN A 66 7.09 -32.62 36.06
CA ASN A 66 6.22 -33.74 36.40
C ASN A 66 5.75 -34.45 35.13
N THR A 67 6.03 -35.75 35.12
CA THR A 67 5.72 -36.77 34.11
C THR A 67 4.53 -37.63 34.57
N TYR A 68 4.24 -38.66 33.77
CA TYR A 68 3.25 -39.76 33.89
C TYR A 68 1.99 -39.52 33.04
N LYS A 69 1.54 -40.44 32.17
CA LYS A 69 1.92 -41.82 31.86
C LYS A 69 1.31 -42.19 30.50
N THR A 70 1.95 -43.13 29.82
CA THR A 70 1.51 -43.79 28.59
C THR A 70 0.44 -44.86 28.86
N SER A 71 -0.50 -45.04 27.93
CA SER A 71 -1.14 -46.33 27.66
C SER A 71 -1.69 -46.37 26.24
N SER A 72 -1.19 -47.35 25.47
CA SER A 72 -1.64 -47.77 24.15
C SER A 72 -3.01 -48.44 24.21
N ASN A 73 -3.88 -48.17 23.23
CA ASN A 73 -4.87 -49.17 22.77
C ASN A 73 -5.31 -48.90 21.32
N ASN A 74 -5.51 -50.00 20.60
CA ASN A 74 -5.77 -50.13 19.16
C ASN A 74 -7.20 -49.76 18.73
N ASN A 75 -7.32 -49.56 17.40
CA ASN A 75 -8.46 -49.73 16.49
C ASN A 75 -9.32 -48.52 16.06
N ASN A 76 -9.21 -48.24 14.75
CA ASN A 76 -10.23 -47.89 13.74
C ASN A 76 -11.35 -46.91 14.12
N ASN A 77 -11.38 -45.74 13.46
CA ASN A 77 -12.37 -45.44 12.42
C ASN A 77 -12.18 -44.02 11.83
N ASN A 78 -12.56 -43.89 10.56
CA ASN A 78 -12.77 -42.65 9.81
C ASN A 78 -13.45 -41.55 10.63
N ASN A 79 -13.04 -40.28 10.45
CA ASN A 79 -13.95 -39.20 10.07
C ASN A 79 -13.25 -37.83 9.95
N ASN A 80 -13.69 -37.07 8.95
CA ASN A 80 -13.46 -35.65 8.72
C ASN A 80 -13.69 -34.82 9.99
N SER A 81 -12.72 -33.99 10.39
CA SER A 81 -12.91 -32.97 11.43
C SER A 81 -12.92 -31.57 10.83
N ILE A 82 -14.14 -31.05 10.73
CA ILE A 82 -14.50 -29.64 10.60
C ILE A 82 -13.95 -28.90 11.83
N TYR A 83 -13.19 -27.82 11.62
CA TYR A 83 -12.86 -26.90 12.71
C TYR A 83 -14.10 -26.07 13.06
N HIS A 84 -14.75 -26.44 14.15
CA HIS A 84 -15.66 -25.55 14.88
C HIS A 84 -14.83 -24.38 15.44
N PHE A 85 -15.10 -23.17 14.96
CA PHE A 85 -14.72 -21.94 15.65
C PHE A 85 -15.78 -21.66 16.72
N ASP A 86 -15.36 -21.62 17.98
CA ASP A 86 -16.20 -21.19 19.10
C ASP A 86 -16.70 -19.76 18.89
N SER A 87 -18.02 -19.60 18.90
CA SER A 87 -18.74 -18.37 18.61
C SER A 87 -18.86 -17.41 19.79
N ASN A 88 -17.96 -17.46 20.78
CA ASN A 88 -18.13 -16.74 22.05
C ASN A 88 -17.14 -15.59 22.34
N GLU A 89 -16.32 -15.15 21.37
CA GLU A 89 -15.48 -13.94 21.53
C GLU A 89 -15.99 -12.69 20.76
N LEU A 90 -17.21 -12.73 20.23
CA LEU A 90 -17.82 -11.63 19.46
C LEU A 90 -18.47 -10.51 20.30
N ASN A 91 -18.37 -10.56 21.64
CA ASN A 91 -19.09 -9.64 22.53
C ASN A 91 -18.23 -8.56 23.23
N ASN A 92 -16.98 -8.33 22.83
CA ASN A 92 -16.15 -7.24 23.39
C ASN A 92 -15.97 -6.04 22.43
N CYS A 93 -17.01 -5.68 21.69
CA CYS A 93 -17.06 -4.48 20.85
C CYS A 93 -18.03 -3.40 21.37
N ASP A 94 -18.18 -3.27 22.70
CA ASP A 94 -18.91 -2.15 23.33
C ASP A 94 -18.04 -0.89 23.57
N PHE A 95 -16.80 -0.86 23.07
CA PHE A 95 -15.88 0.28 23.24
C PHE A 95 -16.30 1.57 22.51
N TYR A 96 -17.27 1.48 21.59
CA TYR A 96 -17.72 2.63 20.79
C TYR A 96 -18.86 3.45 21.44
N LYS A 97 -19.34 3.08 22.63
CA LYS A 97 -20.38 3.84 23.34
C LYS A 97 -19.85 4.95 24.26
N ASN A 98 -18.55 4.95 24.57
CA ASN A 98 -17.95 5.88 25.55
C ASN A 98 -16.94 6.86 24.95
N ILE A 99 -17.00 7.14 23.64
CA ILE A 99 -16.35 8.33 23.10
C ILE A 99 -17.36 9.46 23.24
N SER A 100 -17.35 10.12 24.39
CA SER A 100 -17.92 11.45 24.53
C SER A 100 -17.25 12.35 23.50
N ILE A 101 -18.03 12.85 22.55
CA ILE A 101 -17.67 13.97 21.69
C ILE A 101 -17.41 15.14 22.65
N PRO A 102 -16.20 15.69 22.78
CA PRO A 102 -16.03 16.91 23.54
C PRO A 102 -16.76 18.04 22.80
N ASP A 103 -17.75 18.65 23.46
CA ASP A 103 -18.43 19.89 23.05
C ASP A 103 -17.48 21.09 23.14
N GLU A 104 -16.36 21.06 22.42
CA GLU A 104 -15.50 22.23 22.19
C GLU A 104 -15.52 22.61 20.71
N LEU A 105 -16.73 22.89 20.23
CA LEU A 105 -17.00 23.65 19.03
C LEU A 105 -17.73 24.92 19.47
N HIS A 106 -17.02 25.86 20.10
CA HIS A 106 -17.35 27.30 20.15
C HIS A 106 -16.33 28.03 21.06
N HIS A 107 -15.11 28.26 20.56
CA HIS A 107 -14.26 29.44 20.83
C HIS A 107 -12.83 29.11 20.38
N TYR A 108 -12.52 29.38 19.11
CA TYR A 108 -11.13 29.50 18.67
C TYR A 108 -11.03 30.83 17.93
N ASN A 109 -10.71 31.88 18.69
CA ASN A 109 -10.49 33.21 18.16
C ASN A 109 -9.20 33.75 18.78
N LYS A 110 -8.32 34.22 17.89
CA LYS A 110 -7.20 35.15 18.13
C LYS A 110 -6.13 34.66 19.10
N ASP A 111 -5.07 34.07 18.55
CA ASP A 111 -3.66 34.27 18.97
C ASP A 111 -2.72 33.35 18.18
N VAL A 112 -2.60 33.58 16.86
CA VAL A 112 -1.38 33.23 16.08
C VAL A 112 -1.17 34.28 14.98
N ASP A 113 -1.29 35.56 15.35
CA ASP A 113 -0.72 36.66 14.58
C ASP A 113 0.53 37.12 15.33
N ASN A 114 1.66 36.43 15.10
CA ASN A 114 3.02 36.99 15.07
C ASN A 114 4.05 35.86 15.03
N ILE A 115 5.08 36.07 14.20
CA ILE A 115 6.25 35.23 13.91
C ILE A 115 6.09 34.40 12.63
N CYS A 116 6.30 35.07 11.50
CA CYS A 116 7.32 34.71 10.50
C CYS A 116 7.29 35.75 9.36
N ASN A 117 7.86 36.93 9.64
CA ASN A 117 8.42 37.78 8.57
C ASN A 117 9.79 37.21 8.23
N ILE A 118 9.95 36.64 7.03
CA ILE A 118 11.13 36.76 6.15
C ILE A 118 10.76 36.14 4.79
N ASN A 119 10.90 36.96 3.73
CA ASN A 119 10.75 36.69 2.29
C ASN A 119 9.33 36.61 1.70
N LYS A 120 8.63 37.75 1.73
CA LYS A 120 7.56 38.09 0.78
C LYS A 120 8.19 38.65 -0.52
N GLU A 121 8.37 37.81 -1.54
CA GLU A 121 8.39 38.27 -2.93
C GLU A 121 7.62 37.27 -3.82
N LYS A 122 6.51 37.79 -4.39
CA LYS A 122 5.58 37.18 -5.36
C LYS A 122 4.77 35.95 -4.90
N ILE A 123 3.83 36.21 -3.99
CA ILE A 123 2.62 35.39 -3.88
C ILE A 123 1.65 35.87 -4.96
N ASN A 124 1.49 35.10 -6.04
CA ASN A 124 0.32 35.21 -6.91
C ASN A 124 -0.84 34.55 -6.17
N GLU A 125 -1.68 35.35 -5.53
CA GLU A 125 -2.97 34.96 -4.98
C GLU A 125 -3.94 34.68 -6.16
N ASN A 126 -3.90 33.47 -6.74
CA ASN A 126 -4.96 32.84 -7.54
C ASN A 126 -4.55 31.48 -8.15
N ASN A 127 -3.92 30.59 -7.38
CA ASN A 127 -3.61 29.25 -7.90
C ASN A 127 -4.54 28.21 -7.28
N ASN A 128 -5.71 28.03 -7.91
CA ASN A 128 -6.65 26.93 -7.65
C ASN A 128 -6.11 25.56 -8.12
N GLU A 129 -4.80 25.35 -7.95
CA GLU A 129 -4.03 24.25 -8.49
C GLU A 129 -3.72 23.24 -7.38
N VAL A 130 -4.12 22.00 -7.58
CA VAL A 130 -3.86 20.87 -6.68
C VAL A 130 -2.80 19.99 -7.33
N ASP A 131 -1.66 19.85 -6.67
CA ASP A 131 -0.63 18.92 -7.11
C ASP A 131 -0.90 17.53 -6.55
N ILE A 132 -0.87 16.55 -7.44
CA ILE A 132 -1.00 15.14 -7.10
C ILE A 132 0.17 14.35 -7.66
N VAL A 133 0.53 13.26 -7.00
CA VAL A 133 1.44 12.27 -7.58
C VAL A 133 0.65 11.04 -7.98
N TYR A 134 0.94 10.53 -9.18
CA TYR A 134 0.26 9.40 -9.75
C TYR A 134 1.23 8.41 -10.37
N SER A 135 1.27 7.21 -9.80
CA SER A 135 1.98 6.05 -10.31
C SER A 135 0.99 5.03 -10.87
N TYR A 136 1.27 4.52 -12.06
CA TYR A 136 0.51 3.46 -12.70
C TYR A 136 1.41 2.62 -13.62
N VAL A 137 1.00 1.37 -13.87
CA VAL A 137 1.65 0.46 -14.81
C VAL A 137 0.77 0.20 -16.02
N ILE A 138 1.38 0.21 -17.21
CA ILE A 138 0.77 -0.26 -18.46
C ILE A 138 1.55 -1.46 -18.94
N ASN A 139 0.83 -2.52 -19.33
CA ASN A 139 1.43 -3.59 -20.13
C ASN A 139 1.28 -3.24 -21.60
N ASP A 140 2.39 -3.17 -22.32
CA ASP A 140 2.32 -3.06 -23.77
C ASP A 140 1.82 -4.37 -24.40
N SER A 141 1.50 -4.32 -25.69
CA SER A 141 1.07 -5.49 -26.47
C SER A 141 2.12 -6.61 -26.54
N GLN A 142 3.37 -6.31 -26.18
CA GLN A 142 4.49 -7.24 -26.11
C GLN A 142 4.75 -7.77 -24.68
N LYS A 143 3.88 -7.42 -23.71
CA LYS A 143 3.97 -7.75 -22.28
C LYS A 143 5.16 -7.13 -21.55
N ASN A 144 5.74 -6.06 -22.06
CA ASN A 144 6.66 -5.25 -21.28
C ASN A 144 5.87 -4.41 -20.27
N ILE A 145 6.41 -4.33 -19.05
CA ILE A 145 5.86 -3.50 -17.98
C ILE A 145 6.45 -2.09 -18.12
N ASP A 146 5.61 -1.12 -18.47
CA ASP A 146 5.97 0.30 -18.47
C ASP A 146 5.41 0.99 -17.22
N SER A 147 6.29 1.35 -16.29
CA SER A 147 5.93 2.09 -15.08
C SER A 147 5.97 3.58 -15.37
N ASN A 148 4.83 4.23 -15.17
CA ASN A 148 4.69 5.67 -15.33
C ASN A 148 4.51 6.32 -13.97
N ASN A 149 5.30 7.36 -13.71
CA ASN A 149 5.31 8.10 -12.46
C ASN A 149 5.18 9.57 -12.81
N GLU A 150 4.14 10.21 -12.30
CA GLU A 150 3.74 11.54 -12.75
C GLU A 150 3.48 12.46 -11.56
N LEU A 151 3.97 13.69 -11.66
CA LEU A 151 3.46 14.82 -10.90
C LEU A 151 2.42 15.50 -11.79
N ILE A 152 1.16 15.54 -11.34
CA ILE A 152 0.05 16.11 -12.08
C ILE A 152 -0.46 17.32 -11.31
N SER A 153 -0.25 18.51 -11.87
CA SER A 153 -0.86 19.73 -11.36
C SER A 153 -2.25 19.89 -11.97
N MET A 154 -3.29 19.90 -11.16
CA MET A 154 -4.68 19.97 -11.57
C MET A 154 -5.28 21.32 -11.20
N ASN A 155 -5.73 22.08 -12.19
CA ASN A 155 -6.52 23.28 -12.00
C ASN A 155 -7.98 22.95 -12.27
N ILE A 156 -8.78 22.91 -11.21
CA ILE A 156 -10.22 22.71 -11.30
C ILE A 156 -10.88 24.08 -11.15
N SER A 157 -11.81 24.39 -12.03
CA SER A 157 -12.57 25.64 -12.04
C SER A 157 -14.03 25.38 -12.40
N ILE A 158 -14.89 26.33 -12.12
CA ILE A 158 -16.31 26.28 -12.48
C ILE A 158 -16.54 27.35 -13.54
N ASP A 159 -17.12 26.96 -14.68
CA ASP A 159 -17.47 27.90 -15.75
C ASP A 159 -18.78 28.66 -15.47
N GLU A 160 -19.11 29.63 -16.33
CA GLU A 160 -20.34 30.44 -16.20
C GLU A 160 -21.64 29.60 -16.25
N GLY A 161 -21.57 28.37 -16.76
CA GLY A 161 -22.67 27.41 -16.81
C GLY A 161 -22.72 26.44 -15.63
N GLU A 162 -21.97 26.71 -14.55
CA GLU A 162 -21.81 25.84 -13.37
C GLU A 162 -21.20 24.47 -13.68
N ASN A 163 -20.50 24.30 -14.81
CA ASN A 163 -19.80 23.06 -15.13
C ASN A 163 -18.37 23.11 -14.62
N TYR A 164 -17.90 21.97 -14.09
CA TYR A 164 -16.52 21.85 -13.66
C TYR A 164 -15.59 21.60 -14.86
N VAL A 165 -14.56 22.43 -14.97
CA VAL A 165 -13.50 22.35 -15.98
C VAL A 165 -12.20 21.95 -15.30
N LEU A 166 -11.59 20.86 -15.79
CA LEU A 166 -10.28 20.39 -15.36
C LEU A 166 -9.23 20.68 -16.43
N LYS A 167 -8.21 21.47 -16.05
CA LYS A 167 -6.96 21.61 -16.79
C LYS A 167 -5.86 20.91 -16.00
N LYS A 168 -4.96 20.20 -16.68
CA LYS A 168 -3.86 19.50 -16.01
C LYS A 168 -2.51 19.69 -16.69
N ARG A 169 -1.46 19.75 -15.89
CA ARG A 169 -0.07 19.74 -16.36
C ARG A 169 0.62 18.51 -15.80
N ILE A 170 1.15 17.67 -16.68
CA ILE A 170 1.79 16.41 -16.30
C ILE A 170 3.30 16.53 -16.45
N LYS A 171 4.03 16.17 -15.39
CA LYS A 171 5.49 16.03 -15.39
C LYS A 171 5.86 14.58 -15.09
N LYS A 172 6.43 13.88 -16.08
CA LYS A 172 6.99 12.54 -15.89
C LYS A 172 8.20 12.57 -14.95
N LEU A 173 8.23 11.65 -14.00
CA LEU A 173 9.29 11.46 -13.02
C LEU A 173 10.13 10.24 -13.46
N PRO A 174 11.46 10.37 -13.57
CA PRO A 174 12.32 9.29 -14.05
C PRO A 174 12.43 8.21 -12.98
N PHE A 175 11.66 7.14 -13.10
CA PHE A 175 11.62 6.07 -12.10
C PHE A 175 11.18 4.74 -12.72
N PHE A 176 11.85 3.64 -12.36
CA PHE A 176 11.71 2.34 -13.03
C PHE A 176 11.14 1.24 -12.12
N ARG A 177 10.47 1.59 -11.02
CA ARG A 177 9.85 0.62 -10.12
C ARG A 177 8.35 0.79 -10.10
N TYR A 178 7.62 -0.30 -9.92
CA TYR A 178 6.18 -0.32 -9.72
C TYR A 178 5.82 -0.95 -8.38
N GLY A 179 4.56 -0.79 -7.95
CA GLY A 179 4.10 -1.25 -6.65
C GLY A 179 4.81 -0.56 -5.49
N HIS A 180 5.42 0.60 -5.73
CA HIS A 180 6.00 1.45 -4.70
C HIS A 180 4.90 2.38 -4.15
N PHE A 181 5.18 2.99 -3.00
CA PHE A 181 4.36 4.07 -2.50
C PHE A 181 4.96 5.41 -2.94
N LEU A 182 4.22 6.13 -3.79
CA LEU A 182 4.54 7.48 -4.23
C LEU A 182 3.68 8.47 -3.45
N CYS A 183 4.30 9.45 -2.80
CA CYS A 183 3.56 10.46 -2.04
C CYS A 183 4.17 11.86 -2.18
N LEU A 184 3.29 12.86 -2.09
CA LEU A 184 3.63 14.27 -1.98
C LEU A 184 3.45 14.70 -0.54
N THR A 185 4.55 15.09 0.09
CA THR A 185 4.56 15.62 1.46
C THR A 185 3.99 17.04 1.52
N LYS A 186 3.58 17.50 2.71
CA LYS A 186 3.02 18.85 2.92
C LYS A 186 3.97 19.98 2.52
N ASN A 187 5.28 19.76 2.59
CA ASN A 187 6.30 20.73 2.16
C ASN A 187 6.70 20.59 0.67
N GLY A 188 5.91 19.86 -0.13
CA GLY A 188 6.11 19.73 -1.57
C GLY A 188 7.21 18.74 -1.99
N CYS A 189 7.76 17.95 -1.06
CA CYS A 189 8.71 16.90 -1.43
C CYS A 189 7.98 15.67 -1.97
N ILE A 190 8.48 15.10 -3.07
CA ILE A 190 8.00 13.83 -3.61
C ILE A 190 8.87 12.70 -3.09
N LEU A 191 8.25 11.68 -2.51
CA LEU A 191 8.92 10.48 -2.02
C LEU A 191 8.44 9.25 -2.80
N ALA A 192 9.38 8.40 -3.20
CA ALA A 192 9.11 7.08 -3.75
C ALA A 192 9.69 6.01 -2.83
N ILE A 193 8.84 5.08 -2.38
CA ILE A 193 9.14 4.17 -1.27
C ILE A 193 8.91 2.73 -1.71
N GLY A 194 9.89 1.88 -1.53
CA GLY A 194 9.87 0.46 -1.88
C GLY A 194 9.65 0.17 -3.37
N GLY A 195 8.82 -0.82 -3.66
CA GLY A 195 8.46 -1.28 -5.00
C GLY A 195 9.34 -2.41 -5.51
N THR A 196 9.16 -2.74 -6.79
CA THR A 196 9.86 -3.81 -7.49
C THR A 196 10.22 -3.37 -8.92
N ASP A 197 11.31 -3.91 -9.45
CA ASP A 197 11.69 -3.79 -10.87
C ASP A 197 11.30 -5.06 -11.67
N GLY A 198 10.53 -5.96 -11.05
CA GLY A 198 10.18 -7.28 -11.58
C GLY A 198 11.21 -8.38 -11.32
N LYS A 199 12.43 -8.03 -10.89
CA LYS A 199 13.48 -8.99 -10.49
C LYS A 199 13.64 -9.04 -8.98
N LYS A 200 13.57 -7.88 -8.32
CA LYS A 200 13.80 -7.73 -6.88
C LYS A 200 12.85 -6.70 -6.28
N LYS A 201 12.45 -6.94 -5.04
CA LYS A 201 11.74 -5.96 -4.21
C LYS A 201 12.72 -5.10 -3.42
N TYR A 202 12.35 -3.85 -3.20
CA TYR A 202 13.22 -2.85 -2.59
C TYR A 202 12.67 -2.35 -1.25
N GLY A 203 13.57 -2.09 -0.32
CA GLY A 203 13.33 -1.32 0.90
C GLY A 203 13.71 0.16 0.76
N LEU A 204 14.01 0.61 -0.46
CA LEU A 204 14.54 1.94 -0.73
C LEU A 204 13.51 3.02 -0.47
N VAL A 205 13.98 4.16 0.03
CA VAL A 205 13.18 5.37 0.21
C VAL A 205 13.95 6.48 -0.48
N GLU A 206 13.32 7.12 -1.45
CA GLU A 206 13.98 8.11 -2.29
C GLU A 206 13.17 9.40 -2.35
N LYS A 207 13.86 10.52 -2.20
CA LYS A 207 13.30 11.86 -2.32
C LYS A 207 13.67 12.46 -3.67
N TYR A 208 12.70 12.98 -4.41
CA TYR A 208 12.96 13.63 -5.69
C TYR A 208 13.50 15.05 -5.50
N CYS A 209 14.62 15.36 -6.12
CA CYS A 209 15.19 16.70 -6.22
C CYS A 209 14.73 17.35 -7.53
N MET A 210 13.88 18.37 -7.44
CA MET A 210 13.32 19.07 -8.61
C MET A 210 14.39 19.81 -9.42
N GLU A 211 15.38 20.40 -8.75
CA GLU A 211 16.47 21.17 -9.37
C GLU A 211 17.33 20.27 -10.28
N ASN A 212 17.80 19.15 -9.73
CA ASN A 212 18.72 18.25 -10.43
C ASN A 212 18.01 17.12 -11.19
N LYS A 213 16.67 17.04 -11.11
CA LYS A 213 15.82 16.00 -11.70
C LYS A 213 16.28 14.57 -11.35
N LYS A 214 16.78 14.38 -10.13
CA LYS A 214 17.35 13.11 -9.65
C LYS A 214 16.71 12.69 -8.33
N TRP A 215 16.68 11.39 -8.10
CA TRP A 215 16.29 10.80 -6.83
C TRP A 215 17.48 10.71 -5.88
N LYS A 216 17.26 11.06 -4.62
CA LYS A 216 18.24 10.93 -3.53
C LYS A 216 17.71 9.93 -2.51
N GLN A 217 18.47 8.87 -2.29
CA GLN A 217 18.17 7.91 -1.24
C GLN A 217 18.21 8.57 0.15
N ILE A 218 17.22 8.24 0.96
CA ILE A 218 17.15 8.56 2.39
C ILE A 218 17.09 7.25 3.20
N ASN A 219 16.74 7.31 4.47
CA ASN A 219 16.74 6.14 5.35
C ASN A 219 15.81 5.06 4.83
N ILE A 220 16.35 3.86 4.63
CA ILE A 220 15.66 2.71 4.04
C ILE A 220 14.73 2.03 5.04
N MET A 221 13.69 1.37 4.53
CA MET A 221 12.82 0.47 5.32
C MET A 221 13.60 -0.75 5.81
N HIS A 222 13.10 -1.40 6.88
CA HIS A 222 13.67 -2.67 7.35
C HIS A 222 13.39 -3.82 6.38
N PHE A 223 12.23 -3.82 5.73
CA PHE A 223 11.81 -4.90 4.84
C PHE A 223 11.55 -4.39 3.43
N SER A 224 12.15 -5.06 2.45
CA SER A 224 11.81 -4.90 1.04
C SER A 224 10.37 -5.35 0.77
N ARG A 225 9.63 -4.53 0.01
CA ARG A 225 8.23 -4.82 -0.30
C ARG A 225 7.70 -4.03 -1.50
N SER A 226 6.69 -4.59 -2.15
CA SER A 226 5.86 -3.94 -3.19
C SER A 226 4.37 -4.09 -2.87
N ASN A 227 3.50 -3.39 -3.59
CA ASN A 227 2.03 -3.47 -3.47
C ASN A 227 1.52 -3.29 -2.03
N PHE A 228 2.24 -2.55 -1.20
CA PHE A 228 1.89 -2.26 0.19
C PHE A 228 1.03 -0.99 0.30
N CYS A 229 0.48 -0.75 1.48
CA CYS A 229 -0.18 0.53 1.78
C CYS A 229 0.82 1.50 2.40
N GLY A 230 0.86 2.72 1.89
CA GLY A 230 1.56 3.82 2.52
C GLY A 230 0.60 4.91 3.00
N ILE A 231 0.96 5.56 4.10
CA ILE A 231 0.36 6.80 4.57
C ILE A 231 1.50 7.78 4.79
N CYS A 232 1.39 8.97 4.21
CA CYS A 232 2.16 10.14 4.62
C CYS A 232 1.23 11.00 5.47
N THR A 233 1.74 11.57 6.56
CA THR A 233 0.98 12.53 7.38
C THR A 233 1.43 13.95 7.10
N ASP A 234 0.65 14.93 7.57
CA ASP A 234 1.02 16.35 7.47
C ASP A 234 2.35 16.68 8.18
N ASN A 235 2.77 15.86 9.15
CA ASN A 235 4.05 15.98 9.85
C ASN A 235 5.18 15.24 9.14
N ASN A 236 4.96 14.70 7.94
CA ASN A 236 5.90 13.90 7.16
C ASN A 236 6.30 12.55 7.80
N ASP A 237 5.59 12.12 8.84
CA ASP A 237 5.70 10.75 9.31
C ASP A 237 5.09 9.79 8.28
N LEU A 238 5.69 8.61 8.13
CA LEU A 238 5.26 7.61 7.17
C LEU A 238 4.82 6.34 7.88
N PHE A 239 3.71 5.73 7.42
CA PHE A 239 3.30 4.40 7.83
C PHE A 239 3.24 3.49 6.63
N ILE A 240 3.88 2.33 6.73
CA ILE A 240 3.98 1.34 5.67
C ILE A 240 3.40 0.03 6.18
N LEU A 241 2.36 -0.49 5.51
CA LEU A 241 1.56 -1.60 5.99
C LEU A 241 1.42 -2.70 4.94
N GLY A 242 1.75 -3.92 5.36
CA GLY A 242 1.56 -5.11 4.52
C GLY A 242 2.38 -5.08 3.24
N GLY A 243 1.77 -5.52 2.14
CA GLY A 243 2.39 -5.69 0.82
C GLY A 243 2.96 -7.07 0.58
N GLU A 244 3.64 -7.20 -0.55
CA GLU A 244 4.34 -8.41 -0.94
C GLU A 244 5.81 -8.27 -0.60
N GLY A 245 6.33 -9.18 0.23
CA GLY A 245 7.76 -9.39 0.40
C GLY A 245 8.30 -10.36 -0.65
N ASP A 246 9.55 -10.80 -0.50
CA ASP A 246 10.19 -11.67 -1.50
C ASP A 246 9.49 -13.03 -1.64
N GLU A 247 9.05 -13.64 -0.52
CA GLU A 247 8.48 -15.00 -0.52
C GLU A 247 7.03 -15.08 -0.02
N ARG A 248 6.51 -14.00 0.59
CA ARG A 248 5.20 -14.01 1.25
C ARG A 248 4.55 -12.64 1.26
N ILE A 249 3.24 -12.63 1.42
CA ILE A 249 2.51 -11.41 1.76
C ILE A 249 2.78 -11.07 3.22
N LEU A 250 3.00 -9.80 3.46
CA LEU A 250 3.42 -9.26 4.74
C LEU A 250 2.21 -8.84 5.56
N LYS A 251 2.37 -9.00 6.88
CA LYS A 251 1.55 -8.34 7.90
C LYS A 251 2.35 -7.30 8.69
N SER A 252 3.62 -7.11 8.36
CA SER A 252 4.49 -6.16 9.08
C SER A 252 4.07 -4.73 8.81
N VAL A 253 4.13 -3.91 9.85
CA VAL A 253 3.87 -2.47 9.81
C VAL A 253 5.12 -1.74 10.24
N GLU A 254 5.57 -0.81 9.42
CA GLU A 254 6.72 0.06 9.71
C GLU A 254 6.25 1.51 9.82
N TYR A 255 6.86 2.25 10.73
CA TYR A 255 6.63 3.68 10.92
C TYR A 255 7.95 4.42 10.85
N PHE A 256 7.99 5.47 10.04
CA PHE A 256 9.09 6.42 9.99
C PHE A 256 8.74 7.64 10.83
N ASP A 257 9.54 7.87 11.86
CA ASP A 257 9.47 9.08 12.67
C ASP A 257 10.32 10.17 12.00
N SER A 258 9.66 11.21 11.51
CA SER A 258 10.31 12.32 10.82
C SER A 258 11.21 13.16 11.74
N LYS A 259 10.94 13.18 13.05
CA LYS A 259 11.67 14.03 14.02
C LYS A 259 13.04 13.46 14.34
N ILE A 260 13.13 12.14 14.47
CA ILE A 260 14.39 11.43 14.74
C ILE A 260 14.96 10.75 13.48
N ASN A 261 14.29 10.91 12.33
CA ASN A 261 14.68 10.35 11.04
C ASN A 261 14.97 8.84 11.15
N SER A 262 14.06 8.05 11.71
CA SER A 262 14.30 6.62 11.87
C SER A 262 13.04 5.79 11.68
N TRP A 263 13.25 4.58 11.18
CA TRP A 263 12.19 3.59 11.06
C TRP A 263 12.09 2.79 12.37
N ARG A 264 10.87 2.44 12.75
CA ARG A 264 10.57 1.45 13.79
C ARG A 264 9.44 0.54 13.37
N SER A 265 9.37 -0.64 13.97
CA SER A 265 8.24 -1.54 13.79
C SER A 265 7.06 -1.12 14.66
N LEU A 266 5.85 -1.26 14.11
CA LEU A 266 4.60 -1.24 14.85
C LEU A 266 4.06 -2.67 14.96
N PRO A 267 3.04 -2.92 15.81
CA PRO A 267 2.37 -4.21 15.86
C PRO A 267 1.94 -4.68 14.46
N PRO A 268 2.10 -5.98 14.14
CA PRO A 268 1.71 -6.51 12.84
C PRO A 268 0.19 -6.58 12.70
N LEU A 269 -0.30 -6.52 11.45
CA LEU A 269 -1.69 -6.76 11.09
C LEU A 269 -2.14 -8.17 11.54
N ASN A 270 -3.44 -8.34 11.76
CA ASN A 270 -4.06 -9.63 12.00
C ASN A 270 -4.06 -10.48 10.71
N CYS A 271 -4.32 -9.85 9.56
CA CYS A 271 -4.32 -10.52 8.26
C CYS A 271 -3.20 -10.01 7.37
N VAL A 272 -2.55 -10.93 6.64
CA VAL A 272 -1.65 -10.56 5.54
C VAL A 272 -2.46 -9.92 4.42
N ARG A 273 -1.96 -8.83 3.84
CA ARG A 273 -2.64 -8.15 2.73
C ARG A 273 -1.69 -7.32 1.90
N HIS A 274 -1.88 -7.35 0.58
CA HIS A 274 -1.34 -6.39 -0.38
C HIS A 274 -2.50 -5.75 -1.16
N SER A 275 -2.22 -4.66 -1.88
CA SER A 275 -3.20 -3.88 -2.66
C SER A 275 -4.43 -3.48 -1.83
N ALA A 276 -4.27 -3.32 -0.52
CA ALA A 276 -5.29 -2.77 0.37
C ALA A 276 -5.30 -1.23 0.27
N SER A 277 -6.15 -0.59 1.07
CA SER A 277 -5.99 0.84 1.32
C SER A 277 -5.94 1.19 2.78
N ALA A 278 -5.10 2.16 3.12
CA ALA A 278 -4.90 2.60 4.48
C ALA A 278 -5.10 4.10 4.58
N ILE A 279 -5.61 4.55 5.71
CA ILE A 279 -5.90 5.96 5.97
C ILE A 279 -5.68 6.27 7.45
N PHE A 280 -5.16 7.46 7.73
CA PHE A 280 -4.99 7.97 9.08
C PHE A 280 -6.13 8.94 9.40
N PHE A 281 -6.78 8.75 10.54
CA PHE A 281 -7.85 9.61 11.02
C PHE A 281 -7.86 9.65 12.55
N GLN A 282 -7.76 10.83 13.15
CA GLN A 282 -7.86 11.03 14.60
C GLN A 282 -6.93 10.13 15.45
N ASN A 283 -5.67 9.93 15.03
CA ASN A 283 -4.69 9.02 15.66
C ASN A 283 -4.98 7.53 15.50
N MET A 284 -5.96 7.18 14.66
CA MET A 284 -6.24 5.82 14.26
C MET A 284 -5.75 5.60 12.85
N ILE A 285 -5.14 4.45 12.61
CA ILE A 285 -4.81 3.96 11.27
C ILE A 285 -5.81 2.88 10.94
N PHE A 286 -6.50 3.02 9.82
CA PHE A 286 -7.35 1.99 9.26
C PHE A 286 -6.63 1.36 8.08
N ILE A 287 -6.77 0.05 7.93
CA ILE A 287 -6.44 -0.67 6.69
C ILE A 287 -7.66 -1.47 6.24
N ILE A 288 -8.02 -1.30 4.98
CA ILE A 288 -9.32 -1.65 4.42
C ILE A 288 -9.07 -2.51 3.18
N GLY A 289 -9.68 -3.70 3.15
CA GLY A 289 -9.66 -4.59 2.00
C GLY A 289 -8.27 -5.15 1.68
N GLY A 290 -7.97 -5.30 0.39
CA GLY A 290 -6.77 -5.94 -0.14
C GLY A 290 -6.95 -7.44 -0.38
N LYS A 291 -5.83 -8.12 -0.64
CA LYS A 291 -5.80 -9.54 -0.98
C LYS A 291 -4.70 -10.27 -0.20
N ASP A 292 -4.97 -11.50 0.24
CA ASP A 292 -4.09 -12.28 1.11
C ASP A 292 -3.26 -13.38 0.40
N GLY A 293 -3.31 -13.45 -0.95
CA GLY A 293 -2.52 -14.38 -1.77
C GLY A 293 -2.00 -13.72 -3.04
N ILE A 294 -0.91 -14.26 -3.61
CA ILE A 294 -0.24 -13.74 -4.81
C ILE A 294 -0.87 -14.36 -6.07
N GLY A 295 -0.86 -13.63 -7.19
CA GLY A 295 -1.41 -14.10 -8.46
C GLY A 295 -2.90 -14.38 -8.36
N GLU A 296 -3.38 -15.50 -8.89
CA GLU A 296 -4.79 -15.91 -8.79
C GLU A 296 -5.17 -16.51 -7.43
N TYR A 297 -4.19 -16.86 -6.60
CA TYR A 297 -4.43 -17.46 -5.29
C TYR A 297 -4.84 -16.42 -4.24
N GLY A 298 -5.49 -16.88 -3.18
CA GLY A 298 -5.93 -16.03 -2.07
C GLY A 298 -7.24 -15.30 -2.33
N LYS A 299 -7.76 -14.71 -1.27
CA LYS A 299 -9.06 -14.08 -1.18
C LYS A 299 -8.92 -12.56 -1.14
N VAL A 300 -9.77 -11.90 -1.92
CA VAL A 300 -10.01 -10.46 -1.76
C VAL A 300 -10.84 -10.26 -0.51
N HIS A 301 -10.36 -9.43 0.41
CA HIS A 301 -11.00 -9.24 1.70
C HIS A 301 -11.94 -8.03 1.71
N LYS A 302 -12.98 -8.16 2.53
CA LYS A 302 -13.85 -7.06 2.96
C LYS A 302 -13.47 -6.56 4.36
N SER A 303 -12.48 -7.19 4.99
CA SER A 303 -12.11 -6.91 6.37
C SER A 303 -11.42 -5.55 6.50
N VAL A 304 -11.66 -4.93 7.64
CA VAL A 304 -11.07 -3.66 8.05
C VAL A 304 -10.36 -3.90 9.38
N GLU A 305 -9.14 -3.42 9.50
CA GLU A 305 -8.40 -3.41 10.76
C GLU A 305 -8.08 -1.97 11.16
N MET A 306 -8.07 -1.70 12.47
CA MET A 306 -7.72 -0.40 13.02
C MET A 306 -6.64 -0.53 14.09
N LEU A 307 -5.69 0.40 14.09
CA LEU A 307 -4.71 0.61 15.16
C LEU A 307 -4.89 2.00 15.76
N ASN A 308 -5.09 2.09 17.06
CA ASN A 308 -5.15 3.37 17.77
C ASN A 308 -3.78 3.67 18.37
N LEU A 309 -3.12 4.72 17.88
CA LEU A 309 -1.76 5.07 18.29
C LEU A 309 -1.67 5.65 19.71
N LYS A 310 -2.79 6.02 20.33
CA LYS A 310 -2.84 6.50 21.71
C LYS A 310 -2.95 5.38 22.74
N GLU A 311 -3.22 4.14 22.31
CA GLU A 311 -3.32 3.01 23.22
C GLU A 311 -1.94 2.58 23.72
N LYS A 312 -1.80 2.35 25.04
CA LYS A 312 -0.54 1.87 25.65
C LYS A 312 -0.11 0.52 25.05
N ASN A 313 -1.06 -0.40 24.89
CA ASN A 313 -0.85 -1.72 24.32
C ASN A 313 -1.38 -1.75 22.89
N MET A 314 -0.73 -0.99 22.01
CA MET A 314 -1.06 -0.91 20.60
C MET A 314 -1.26 -2.32 20.02
N ARG A 315 -2.45 -2.56 19.44
CA ARG A 315 -2.77 -3.78 18.70
C ARG A 315 -3.79 -3.47 17.62
N TRP A 316 -3.73 -4.22 16.53
CA TRP A 316 -4.74 -4.13 15.49
C TRP A 316 -6.02 -4.82 15.94
N VAL A 317 -7.15 -4.15 15.78
CA VAL A 317 -8.48 -4.71 16.06
C VAL A 317 -9.29 -4.82 14.77
N MET A 318 -10.12 -5.84 14.68
CA MET A 318 -11.04 -6.00 13.56
C MET A 318 -12.21 -5.04 13.71
N CYS A 319 -12.49 -4.26 12.68
CA CYS A 319 -13.64 -3.35 12.60
C CYS A 319 -14.79 -3.97 11.80
N LYS A 320 -15.90 -3.24 11.69
CA LYS A 320 -16.96 -3.60 10.74
C LYS A 320 -16.37 -3.74 9.35
N SER A 321 -16.66 -4.88 8.74
CA SER A 321 -16.23 -5.19 7.39
C SER A 321 -17.03 -4.36 6.37
N LEU A 322 -16.41 -4.09 5.24
CA LEU A 322 -17.11 -3.65 4.04
C LEU A 322 -18.23 -4.64 3.68
N LYS A 323 -19.24 -4.16 2.97
CA LYS A 323 -20.28 -4.97 2.34
C LYS A 323 -19.70 -5.79 1.19
N GLN A 324 -18.84 -5.18 0.38
CA GLN A 324 -18.19 -5.82 -0.76
C GLN A 324 -16.67 -5.89 -0.55
N ALA A 325 -16.05 -7.01 -0.96
CA ALA A 325 -14.59 -7.16 -0.92
C ALA A 325 -13.93 -6.33 -2.02
N ARG A 326 -12.81 -5.67 -1.69
CA ARG A 326 -12.15 -4.70 -2.58
C ARG A 326 -10.63 -4.78 -2.44
N LEU A 327 -9.92 -4.86 -3.55
CA LEU A 327 -8.48 -4.54 -3.66
C LEU A 327 -8.27 -3.38 -4.64
N GLY A 328 -7.16 -2.65 -4.51
CA GLY A 328 -6.86 -1.48 -5.36
C GLY A 328 -7.91 -0.37 -5.23
N LEU A 329 -8.57 -0.28 -4.08
CA LEU A 329 -9.51 0.81 -3.77
C LEU A 329 -8.76 2.08 -3.35
N ALA A 330 -9.43 3.23 -3.50
CA ALA A 330 -9.00 4.47 -2.87
C ALA A 330 -9.72 4.63 -1.52
N THR A 331 -9.03 5.18 -0.52
CA THR A 331 -9.64 5.58 0.75
C THR A 331 -9.29 7.00 1.10
N ILE A 332 -10.27 7.76 1.58
CA ILE A 332 -10.09 9.16 1.95
C ILE A 332 -11.03 9.55 3.08
N VAL A 333 -10.56 10.45 3.94
CA VAL A 333 -11.41 11.09 4.94
C VAL A 333 -12.06 12.30 4.30
N PHE A 334 -13.39 12.35 4.32
CA PHE A 334 -14.14 13.50 3.86
C PHE A 334 -15.27 13.78 4.85
N LYS A 335 -15.34 15.02 5.35
CA LYS A 335 -16.32 15.49 6.34
C LYS A 335 -16.50 14.54 7.53
N GLY A 336 -15.38 14.07 8.08
CA GLY A 336 -15.34 13.21 9.27
C GLY A 336 -15.76 11.75 9.04
N LYS A 337 -15.99 11.33 7.79
CA LYS A 337 -16.28 9.93 7.43
C LYS A 337 -15.16 9.34 6.59
N ILE A 338 -15.01 8.02 6.60
CA ILE A 338 -14.06 7.31 5.74
C ILE A 338 -14.80 6.80 4.51
N TYR A 339 -14.34 7.20 3.33
CA TYR A 339 -14.87 6.72 2.05
C TYR A 339 -13.96 5.61 1.52
N ALA A 340 -14.54 4.49 1.13
CA ALA A 340 -13.91 3.39 0.41
C ALA A 340 -14.47 3.38 -1.02
N ILE A 341 -13.66 3.79 -1.99
CA ILE A 341 -14.10 4.17 -3.33
C ILE A 341 -13.57 3.18 -4.36
N GLY A 342 -14.50 2.56 -5.10
CA GLY A 342 -14.20 1.65 -6.20
C GLY A 342 -13.38 0.43 -5.79
N GLY A 343 -12.31 0.16 -6.55
CA GLY A 343 -11.47 -1.03 -6.42
C GLY A 343 -11.96 -2.19 -7.28
N SER A 344 -11.45 -3.38 -6.99
CA SER A 344 -11.78 -4.62 -7.69
C SER A 344 -12.12 -5.74 -6.72
N THR A 345 -13.08 -6.58 -7.10
CA THR A 345 -13.41 -7.83 -6.40
C THR A 345 -12.42 -8.97 -6.73
N GLY A 346 -11.38 -8.69 -7.52
CA GLY A 346 -10.57 -9.69 -8.21
C GLY A 346 -11.09 -9.93 -9.62
N VAL A 347 -12.41 -10.10 -9.77
CA VAL A 347 -13.09 -10.44 -11.03
C VAL A 347 -13.54 -9.21 -11.82
N LYS A 348 -14.11 -8.21 -11.14
CA LYS A 348 -14.61 -6.98 -11.78
C LYS A 348 -14.21 -5.73 -11.00
N ASN A 349 -14.07 -4.62 -11.71
CA ASN A 349 -13.91 -3.30 -11.08
C ASN A 349 -15.25 -2.78 -10.58
N LEU A 350 -15.17 -1.90 -9.60
CA LEU A 350 -16.31 -1.36 -8.88
C LEU A 350 -16.39 0.13 -9.11
N SER A 351 -17.60 0.61 -9.36
CA SER A 351 -17.95 2.03 -9.22
C SER A 351 -18.54 2.33 -7.84
N SER A 352 -18.87 1.30 -7.06
CA SER A 352 -19.53 1.46 -5.78
C SER A 352 -18.63 2.14 -4.75
N VAL A 353 -19.27 2.96 -3.91
CA VAL A 353 -18.65 3.66 -2.79
C VAL A 353 -19.29 3.18 -1.50
N GLU A 354 -18.47 2.86 -0.51
CA GLU A 354 -18.93 2.58 0.85
C GLU A 354 -18.39 3.66 1.79
N ILE A 355 -19.24 4.14 2.69
CA ILE A 355 -18.91 5.23 3.61
C ILE A 355 -19.03 4.70 5.03
N TYR A 356 -17.94 4.74 5.78
CA TYR A 356 -17.95 4.40 7.19
C TYR A 356 -18.37 5.62 7.99
N ASP A 357 -19.52 5.48 8.66
CA ASP A 357 -20.07 6.49 9.54
C ASP A 357 -19.78 6.11 10.99
N PHE A 358 -18.99 6.94 11.66
CA PHE A 358 -18.58 6.74 13.05
C PHE A 358 -19.76 6.85 14.02
N GLN A 359 -20.83 7.59 13.69
CA GLN A 359 -21.98 7.77 14.58
C GLN A 359 -22.77 6.46 14.75
N ILE A 360 -22.92 5.70 13.65
CA ILE A 360 -23.61 4.41 13.67
C ILE A 360 -22.64 3.22 13.70
N ASN A 361 -21.33 3.48 13.70
CA ASN A 361 -20.27 2.48 13.67
C ASN A 361 -20.52 1.43 12.57
N ASN A 362 -20.80 1.87 11.34
CA ASN A 362 -21.10 0.95 10.24
C ASN A 362 -20.82 1.57 8.86
N TRP A 363 -20.70 0.69 7.86
CA TRP A 363 -20.60 1.08 6.46
C TRP A 363 -21.98 1.25 5.84
N VAL A 364 -22.22 2.39 5.20
CA VAL A 364 -23.41 2.68 4.39
C VAL A 364 -23.04 2.78 2.92
N ASP A 365 -24.01 2.54 2.04
CA ASP A 365 -23.76 2.72 0.60
C ASP A 365 -23.72 4.21 0.29
N GLY A 366 -22.65 4.63 -0.38
CA GLY A 366 -22.55 5.95 -1.00
C GLY A 366 -23.03 5.90 -2.46
N PRO A 367 -23.11 7.06 -3.11
CA PRO A 367 -23.42 7.12 -4.53
C PRO A 367 -22.29 6.49 -5.35
N ASN A 368 -22.67 5.69 -6.34
CA ASN A 368 -21.73 5.05 -7.25
C ASN A 368 -21.08 6.10 -8.16
N MET A 369 -19.79 5.92 -8.45
CA MET A 369 -19.11 6.63 -9.53
C MET A 369 -19.74 6.31 -10.89
N ASN A 370 -19.51 7.17 -11.89
CA ASN A 370 -19.92 6.95 -13.27
C ASN A 370 -19.13 5.81 -13.91
N LEU A 371 -17.83 5.72 -13.62
CA LEU A 371 -16.96 4.67 -14.17
C LEU A 371 -16.49 3.72 -13.06
N PRO A 372 -16.49 2.40 -13.30
CA PRO A 372 -15.85 1.47 -12.38
C PRO A 372 -14.33 1.55 -12.55
N ARG A 373 -13.63 1.75 -11.43
CA ARG A 373 -12.17 1.97 -11.44
C ARG A 373 -11.52 1.22 -10.27
N SER A 374 -10.30 0.73 -10.49
CA SER A 374 -9.35 0.40 -9.42
C SER A 374 -8.08 1.21 -9.62
N ASN A 375 -7.21 1.27 -8.62
CA ASN A 375 -5.89 1.93 -8.71
C ASN A 375 -5.98 3.43 -9.04
N MET A 376 -7.11 4.03 -8.70
CA MET A 376 -7.34 5.45 -8.87
C MET A 376 -6.78 6.20 -7.67
N VAL A 377 -6.77 7.51 -7.80
CA VAL A 377 -6.44 8.41 -6.73
C VAL A 377 -7.66 9.18 -6.27
N ALA A 378 -7.80 9.38 -4.96
CA ALA A 378 -8.79 10.29 -4.38
C ALA A 378 -8.08 11.45 -3.68
N PHE A 379 -8.61 12.66 -3.81
CA PHE A 379 -8.12 13.86 -3.16
C PHE A 379 -9.26 14.85 -2.89
N ILE A 380 -8.98 15.90 -2.12
CA ILE A 380 -9.95 16.96 -1.83
C ILE A 380 -9.52 18.22 -2.60
N TRP A 381 -10.46 18.89 -3.25
CA TRP A 381 -10.27 20.20 -3.87
C TRP A 381 -11.38 21.14 -3.41
N GLU A 382 -11.05 22.28 -2.80
CA GLU A 382 -12.03 23.26 -2.29
C GLU A 382 -13.22 22.62 -1.54
N ASN A 383 -12.93 21.68 -0.64
CA ASN A 383 -13.95 20.93 0.13
C ASN A 383 -14.87 20.00 -0.71
N HIS A 384 -14.47 19.67 -1.93
CA HIS A 384 -15.09 18.64 -2.75
C HIS A 384 -14.19 17.42 -2.82
N LEU A 385 -14.81 16.24 -2.80
CA LEU A 385 -14.13 14.98 -3.01
C LEU A 385 -13.98 14.71 -4.52
N VAL A 386 -12.75 14.47 -4.96
CA VAL A 386 -12.42 14.20 -6.37
C VAL A 386 -11.68 12.87 -6.49
N VAL A 387 -11.97 12.13 -7.54
CA VAL A 387 -11.18 10.96 -7.95
C VAL A 387 -10.60 11.18 -9.34
N TYR A 388 -9.41 10.65 -9.59
CA TYR A 388 -8.75 10.71 -10.88
C TYR A 388 -8.04 9.41 -11.21
N GLY A 389 -7.95 9.10 -12.50
CA GLY A 389 -7.13 7.99 -12.95
C GLY A 389 -7.81 6.64 -12.74
N GLY A 390 -6.98 5.64 -12.51
CA GLY A 390 -7.37 4.25 -12.35
C GLY A 390 -7.40 3.47 -13.66
N ILE A 391 -7.71 2.19 -13.51
CA ILE A 391 -7.80 1.23 -14.59
C ILE A 391 -9.18 0.58 -14.61
N ASN A 392 -9.62 0.16 -15.78
CA ASN A 392 -10.76 -0.74 -15.93
C ASN A 392 -10.31 -2.05 -16.60
N LYS A 393 -10.00 -3.06 -15.79
CA LYS A 393 -9.69 -4.46 -16.18
C LYS A 393 -10.48 -5.02 -17.36
N HIS A 394 -11.78 -4.72 -17.52
CA HIS A 394 -12.55 -5.27 -18.65
C HIS A 394 -12.06 -4.77 -20.01
N LYS A 395 -11.35 -3.65 -20.04
CA LYS A 395 -10.71 -3.12 -21.24
C LYS A 395 -9.18 -3.06 -21.15
N GLY A 396 -8.60 -3.18 -19.95
CA GLY A 396 -7.19 -2.87 -19.70
C GLY A 396 -6.86 -1.38 -19.87
N ASP A 397 -7.85 -0.57 -20.24
CA ASP A 397 -7.68 0.84 -20.54
C ASP A 397 -7.41 1.64 -19.27
N LEU A 398 -6.41 2.52 -19.38
CA LEU A 398 -6.25 3.61 -18.43
C LEU A 398 -7.42 4.58 -18.53
N ILE A 399 -7.90 5.02 -17.38
CA ILE A 399 -8.93 6.04 -17.32
C ILE A 399 -8.24 7.38 -17.07
N ASN A 400 -8.32 8.28 -18.04
CA ASN A 400 -7.65 9.59 -17.98
C ASN A 400 -8.60 10.75 -17.57
N SER A 401 -9.74 10.42 -16.97
CA SER A 401 -10.76 11.38 -16.50
C SER A 401 -10.80 11.47 -14.98
N ALA A 402 -11.30 12.60 -14.48
CA ALA A 402 -11.66 12.78 -13.08
C ALA A 402 -13.18 12.79 -12.89
N GLU A 403 -13.61 12.48 -11.67
CA GLU A 403 -14.99 12.63 -11.22
C GLU A 403 -15.00 13.38 -9.89
N ILE A 404 -15.94 14.30 -9.73
CA ILE A 404 -16.15 15.09 -8.51
C ILE A 404 -17.46 14.69 -7.85
N PHE A 405 -17.45 14.53 -6.53
CA PHE A 405 -18.65 14.19 -5.78
C PHE A 405 -19.49 15.44 -5.52
N ASN A 406 -20.67 15.50 -6.13
CA ASN A 406 -21.66 16.55 -5.90
C ASN A 406 -22.58 16.17 -4.73
N GLU A 407 -22.35 16.79 -3.58
CA GLU A 407 -23.11 16.48 -2.35
C GLU A 407 -24.57 16.88 -2.43
N LYS A 408 -24.91 17.96 -3.15
CA LYS A 408 -26.29 18.44 -3.29
C LYS A 408 -27.13 17.46 -4.11
N LYS A 409 -26.54 16.94 -5.20
CA LYS A 409 -27.20 15.96 -6.08
C LYS A 409 -27.01 14.52 -5.60
N ASN A 410 -26.12 14.30 -4.64
CA ASN A 410 -25.69 12.98 -4.16
C ASN A 410 -25.27 12.05 -5.33
N CYS A 411 -24.46 12.57 -6.24
CA CYS A 411 -23.93 11.82 -7.38
C CYS A 411 -22.52 12.27 -7.74
N TRP A 412 -21.83 11.47 -8.56
CA TRP A 412 -20.54 11.85 -9.12
C TRP A 412 -20.74 12.53 -10.47
N GLU A 413 -20.00 13.61 -10.72
CA GLU A 413 -20.02 14.35 -11.97
C GLU A 413 -18.67 14.20 -12.67
N LEU A 414 -18.67 13.90 -13.97
CA LEU A 414 -17.44 13.81 -14.76
C LEU A 414 -16.88 15.22 -14.96
N LEU A 415 -15.58 15.40 -14.70
CA LEU A 415 -14.89 16.65 -14.99
C LEU A 415 -14.58 16.74 -16.49
N ASN A 416 -14.94 17.86 -17.12
CA ASN A 416 -14.60 18.12 -18.51
C ASN A 416 -13.08 18.28 -18.64
N ASN A 417 -12.46 17.41 -19.43
CA ASN A 417 -11.02 17.46 -19.71
C ASN A 417 -10.75 18.35 -20.92
N ASN A 418 -10.30 19.59 -20.69
CA ASN A 418 -9.69 20.38 -21.75
C ASN A 418 -8.17 20.12 -21.70
N VAL A 419 -7.68 19.37 -22.70
CA VAL A 419 -6.28 18.91 -22.82
C VAL A 419 -5.33 20.08 -23.03
#